data_AF-A0A2G9NWX6-F1
#
_entry.id   AF-A0A2G9NWX6-F1
#
_cell.length_a   1.000
_cell.length_b   1.000
_cell.length_c   1.000
_cell.angle_alpha   90.00
_cell.angle_beta   90.00
_cell.angle_gamma   90.00
#
_symmetry.space_group_name_H-M   'P 1'
#
loop_
_entity.id
_entity.type
_entity.pdbx_description
1 polymer ?
#
loop_
_entity_poly.entity_id
_entity_poly.type
_entity_poly.pdbx_seq_one_letter_code
_entity_poly.pdbx_strand_id
1 'polypeptide(L)'
;MKNKKGAIELSMTTIVIVVLSLTLLIMGFVLIRNIMCGAIYLTQDINDRVREQVVTLFGSTSGNEVACIGQGSEAVSIFPESENWIMCSIRAPGEASYEFTLRVDDELSDVDPIQIRRWLKSTNKQVTIAPGDEEPLKISRFEIPNNAPEGNVAIDIEVRKSGAGANNLVYSRTLSYQMTRKGAIRSILC
;
A
#
# COMPACT_ATOMS: atom_id res chain seq x y z
N MET A 1 5.42 -13.68 73.81
CA MET A 1 4.89 -13.47 72.44
C MET A 1 5.57 -12.29 71.71
N LYS A 2 6.91 -12.17 71.70
CA LYS A 2 7.62 -11.04 71.05
C LYS A 2 8.24 -11.35 69.67
N ASN A 3 8.31 -12.62 69.27
CA ASN A 3 9.01 -13.03 68.03
C ASN A 3 8.11 -13.15 66.79
N LYS A 4 6.81 -12.79 66.87
CA LYS A 4 5.90 -12.85 65.71
C LYS A 4 5.77 -11.52 64.95
N LYS A 5 6.27 -10.40 65.50
CA LYS A 5 6.17 -9.08 64.83
C LYS A 5 7.18 -8.92 63.68
N GLY A 6 8.42 -9.37 63.84
CA GLY A 6 9.44 -9.24 62.79
C GLY A 6 9.17 -10.07 61.53
N ALA A 7 8.50 -11.22 61.66
CA ALA A 7 8.13 -12.04 60.51
C ALA A 7 7.01 -11.40 59.66
N ILE A 8 6.14 -10.58 60.26
CA ILE A 8 5.05 -9.91 59.55
C ILE A 8 5.58 -8.73 58.73
N GLU A 9 6.51 -7.93 59.26
CA GLU A 9 7.10 -6.79 58.55
C GLU A 9 7.93 -7.23 57.33
N LEU A 10 8.62 -8.37 57.43
CA LEU A 10 9.40 -8.93 56.32
C LEU A 10 8.48 -9.43 55.18
N SER A 11 7.30 -9.97 55.51
CA SER A 11 6.32 -10.42 54.51
C SER A 11 5.60 -9.28 53.76
N MET A 12 5.43 -8.12 54.41
CA MET A 12 4.77 -6.97 53.78
C MET A 12 5.68 -6.30 52.74
N THR A 13 6.98 -6.21 53.04
CA THR A 13 7.96 -5.57 52.16
C THR A 13 8.15 -6.36 50.86
N THR A 14 8.15 -7.69 50.92
CA THR A 14 8.32 -8.54 49.74
C THR A 14 7.11 -8.47 48.80
N ILE A 15 5.89 -8.41 49.33
CA ILE A 15 4.67 -8.26 48.51
C ILE A 15 4.69 -6.95 47.72
N VAL A 16 5.10 -5.85 48.36
CA VAL A 16 5.18 -4.54 47.70
C VAL A 16 6.18 -4.57 46.54
N ILE A 17 7.35 -5.18 46.74
CA ILE A 17 8.38 -5.31 45.69
C ILE A 17 7.86 -6.14 44.50
N VAL A 18 7.14 -7.23 44.78
CA VAL A 18 6.56 -8.09 43.72
C VAL A 18 5.52 -7.32 42.90
N VAL A 19 4.63 -6.57 43.55
CA VAL A 19 3.61 -5.78 42.86
C VAL A 19 4.24 -4.68 42.02
N LEU A 20 5.22 -3.96 42.56
CA LEU A 20 5.95 -2.93 41.81
C LEU A 20 6.71 -3.51 40.60
N SER A 21 7.27 -4.71 40.74
CA SER A 21 7.96 -5.38 39.64
C SER A 21 6.98 -5.80 38.54
N LEU A 22 5.78 -6.29 38.91
CA LEU A 22 4.74 -6.65 37.96
C LEU A 22 4.18 -5.42 37.22
N THR A 23 3.98 -4.29 37.90
CA THR A 23 3.47 -3.07 37.24
C THR A 23 4.49 -2.49 36.27
N LEU A 24 5.78 -2.47 36.63
CA LEU A 24 6.85 -2.03 35.73
C LEU A 24 6.99 -2.94 34.51
N LEU A 25 6.82 -4.26 34.68
CA LEU A 25 6.87 -5.22 33.58
C LEU A 25 5.73 -5.02 32.59
N ILE A 26 4.49 -4.86 33.09
CA ILE A 26 3.33 -4.61 32.22
C ILE A 26 3.48 -3.29 31.46
N MET A 27 3.93 -2.23 32.15
CA MET A 27 4.13 -0.92 31.53
C MET A 27 5.25 -0.94 30.47
N GLY A 28 6.34 -1.67 30.75
CA GLY A 28 7.42 -1.89 29.78
C GLY A 28 6.94 -2.61 28.51
N PHE A 29 6.08 -3.62 28.67
CA PHE A 29 5.52 -4.36 27.53
C PHE A 29 4.62 -3.48 26.65
N VAL A 30 3.80 -2.62 27.27
CA VAL A 30 2.95 -1.65 26.54
C VAL A 30 3.79 -0.64 25.76
N LEU A 31 4.88 -0.14 26.36
CA LEU A 31 5.79 0.79 25.69
C LEU A 31 6.46 0.16 24.46
N ILE A 32 6.98 -1.07 24.61
CA ILE A 32 7.63 -1.79 23.50
C ILE A 32 6.63 -2.04 22.37
N ARG A 33 5.40 -2.45 22.71
CA ARG A 33 4.33 -2.65 21.72
C ARG A 33 4.03 -1.36 20.95
N ASN A 34 3.95 -0.23 21.64
CA ASN A 34 3.71 1.07 21.00
C ASN A 34 4.86 1.49 20.06
N ILE A 35 6.12 1.23 20.44
CA ILE A 35 7.28 1.55 19.60
C ILE A 35 7.36 0.61 18.38
N MET A 36 7.13 -0.69 18.56
CA MET A 36 7.14 -1.65 17.45
C MET A 36 6.01 -1.38 16.46
N CYS A 37 4.80 -1.08 16.92
CA CYS A 37 3.73 -0.61 16.04
C CYS A 37 4.20 0.66 15.30
N GLY A 38 4.82 1.63 15.98
CA GLY A 38 5.34 2.85 15.33
C GLY A 38 6.42 2.62 14.27
N ALA A 39 7.34 1.67 14.48
CA ALA A 39 8.48 1.41 13.58
C ALA A 39 8.11 0.60 12.33
N ILE A 40 7.20 -0.37 12.45
CA ILE A 40 6.73 -1.18 11.30
C ILE A 40 6.06 -0.29 10.24
N TYR A 41 5.36 0.77 10.64
CA TYR A 41 4.66 1.67 9.72
C TYR A 41 5.57 2.67 8.97
N LEU A 42 6.78 2.94 9.46
CA LEU A 42 7.63 4.01 8.92
C LEU A 42 8.55 3.55 7.78
N THR A 43 8.78 2.24 7.61
CA THR A 43 10.00 1.84 6.88
C THR A 43 9.87 0.76 5.80
N GLN A 44 8.82 -0.07 5.73
CA GLN A 44 8.92 -1.27 4.87
C GLN A 44 7.69 -1.71 4.04
N ASP A 45 6.46 -1.36 4.42
CA ASP A 45 5.32 -2.14 3.91
C ASP A 45 4.77 -1.74 2.52
N ILE A 46 5.13 -0.57 1.98
CA ILE A 46 4.58 -0.14 0.69
C ILE A 46 5.45 -0.60 -0.48
N ASN A 47 6.79 -0.48 -0.40
CA ASN A 47 7.65 -0.77 -1.54
C ASN A 47 7.88 -2.28 -1.76
N ASP A 48 8.01 -3.06 -0.68
CA ASP A 48 8.35 -4.48 -0.79
C ASP A 48 7.13 -5.33 -1.18
N ARG A 49 5.94 -5.05 -0.63
CA ARG A 49 4.69 -5.72 -1.04
C ARG A 49 4.32 -5.40 -2.49
N VAL A 50 4.54 -4.16 -2.92
CA VAL A 50 4.35 -3.76 -4.32
C VAL A 50 5.30 -4.52 -5.24
N ARG A 51 6.58 -4.64 -4.87
CA ARG A 51 7.56 -5.38 -5.65
C ARG A 51 7.21 -6.88 -5.75
N GLU A 52 6.81 -7.50 -4.65
CA GLU A 52 6.44 -8.92 -4.61
C GLU A 52 5.17 -9.22 -5.43
N GLN A 53 4.17 -8.34 -5.36
CA GLN A 53 2.98 -8.43 -6.21
C GLN A 53 3.33 -8.27 -7.69
N VAL A 54 4.17 -7.30 -8.04
CA VAL A 54 4.62 -7.09 -9.44
C VAL A 54 5.37 -8.32 -9.96
N VAL A 55 6.30 -8.90 -9.19
CA VAL A 55 7.03 -10.12 -9.59
C VAL A 55 6.09 -11.31 -9.76
N THR A 56 5.10 -11.46 -8.87
CA THR A 56 4.11 -12.54 -8.96
C THR A 56 3.23 -12.41 -10.20
N LEU A 57 2.87 -11.18 -10.59
CA LEU A 57 2.09 -10.93 -11.81
C LEU A 57 2.85 -11.30 -13.09
N PHE A 58 4.17 -11.07 -13.13
CA PHE A 58 5.02 -11.51 -14.24
C PHE A 58 5.34 -13.01 -14.21
N GLY A 59 5.42 -13.63 -13.03
CA GLY A 59 5.65 -15.07 -12.89
C GLY A 59 4.42 -15.92 -13.23
N SER A 60 3.22 -15.41 -12.95
CA SER A 60 1.95 -16.13 -13.14
C SER A 60 1.34 -15.92 -14.53
N THR A 61 1.65 -14.79 -15.18
CA THR A 61 1.12 -14.44 -16.51
C THR A 61 2.24 -14.51 -17.55
N SER A 62 2.62 -15.73 -17.92
CA SER A 62 3.56 -16.00 -18.99
C SER A 62 3.05 -15.46 -20.33
N GLY A 63 3.36 -14.20 -20.66
CA GLY A 63 3.07 -13.62 -21.98
C GLY A 63 2.77 -12.12 -22.04
N ASN A 64 2.57 -11.42 -20.92
CA ASN A 64 2.25 -9.98 -20.97
C ASN A 64 3.51 -9.11 -20.90
N GLU A 65 3.68 -8.23 -21.88
CA GLU A 65 4.75 -7.22 -21.97
C GLU A 65 4.64 -6.14 -20.88
N VAL A 66 3.44 -5.92 -20.34
CA VAL A 66 3.14 -4.89 -19.34
C VAL A 66 2.39 -5.51 -18.17
N ALA A 67 2.78 -5.18 -16.94
CA ALA A 67 2.02 -5.50 -15.73
C ALA A 67 1.92 -4.27 -14.83
N CYS A 68 0.77 -4.07 -14.20
CA CYS A 68 0.49 -2.93 -13.33
C CYS A 68 -0.04 -3.39 -11.97
N ILE A 69 0.23 -2.60 -10.93
CA ILE A 69 -0.36 -2.82 -9.61
C ILE A 69 -1.88 -2.64 -9.69
N GLY A 70 -2.63 -3.49 -9.00
CA GLY A 70 -4.09 -3.53 -9.07
C GLY A 70 -4.65 -4.41 -10.19
N GLN A 71 -3.77 -5.04 -10.97
CA GLN A 71 -4.13 -6.11 -11.89
C GLN A 71 -4.25 -7.42 -11.10
N GLY A 72 -5.44 -7.76 -10.63
CA GLY A 72 -5.67 -8.98 -9.85
C GLY A 72 -7.13 -9.13 -9.44
N SER A 73 -7.47 -10.25 -8.81
CA SER A 73 -8.80 -10.46 -8.21
C SER A 73 -8.99 -9.65 -6.91
N GLU A 74 -7.89 -9.23 -6.30
CA GLU A 74 -7.89 -8.48 -5.05
C GLU A 74 -7.62 -7.00 -5.31
N ALA A 75 -8.47 -6.15 -4.77
CA ALA A 75 -8.32 -4.70 -4.88
C ALA A 75 -7.16 -4.21 -4.01
N VAL A 76 -6.34 -3.31 -4.54
CA VAL A 76 -5.19 -2.75 -3.81
C VAL A 76 -5.66 -1.63 -2.88
N SER A 77 -5.36 -1.75 -1.59
CA SER A 77 -5.74 -0.73 -0.61
C SER A 77 -4.96 0.57 -0.80
N ILE A 78 -5.67 1.68 -0.92
CA ILE A 78 -5.14 3.03 -1.03
C ILE A 78 -5.72 3.90 0.09
N PHE A 79 -4.90 4.81 0.61
CA PHE A 79 -5.29 5.64 1.76
C PHE A 79 -5.43 7.12 1.36
N PRO A 80 -6.43 7.83 1.90
CA PRO A 80 -6.44 9.29 1.84
C PRO A 80 -5.18 9.89 2.49
N GLU A 81 -4.77 11.07 2.02
CA GLU A 81 -3.58 11.80 2.50
C GLU A 81 -2.23 11.10 2.32
N SER A 82 -2.17 9.90 1.73
CA SER A 82 -0.90 9.25 1.38
C SER A 82 -0.53 9.49 -0.08
N GLU A 83 0.76 9.38 -0.38
CA GLU A 83 1.23 9.32 -1.75
C GLU A 83 0.91 7.95 -2.34
N ASN A 84 -0.17 7.87 -3.11
CA ASN A 84 -0.51 6.67 -3.86
C ASN A 84 0.01 6.83 -5.29
N TRP A 85 0.79 5.85 -5.75
CA TRP A 85 1.35 5.83 -7.10
C TRP A 85 0.82 4.63 -7.86
N ILE A 86 0.32 4.88 -9.06
CA ILE A 86 0.05 3.80 -10.02
C ILE A 86 1.39 3.46 -10.66
N MET A 87 1.89 2.26 -10.37
CA MET A 87 3.13 1.77 -10.96
C MET A 87 2.86 0.62 -11.91
N CYS A 88 3.58 0.63 -13.02
CA CYS A 88 3.59 -0.44 -13.99
C CYS A 88 5.05 -0.79 -14.30
N SER A 89 5.30 -2.04 -14.61
CA SER A 89 6.58 -2.49 -15.14
C SER A 89 6.33 -3.01 -16.57
N ILE A 90 7.33 -2.83 -17.41
CA ILE A 90 7.28 -3.21 -18.83
C ILE A 90 8.51 -4.06 -19.10
N ARG A 91 8.31 -5.22 -19.72
CA ARG A 91 9.41 -6.04 -20.26
C ARG A 91 9.46 -5.86 -21.77
N ALA A 92 10.15 -4.83 -22.23
CA ALA A 92 10.23 -4.51 -23.65
C ALA A 92 11.16 -5.50 -24.38
N PRO A 93 10.73 -6.14 -25.49
CA PRO A 93 11.59 -7.03 -26.29
C PRO A 93 12.66 -6.28 -27.10
N GLY A 94 12.52 -4.95 -27.21
CA GLY A 94 13.42 -4.04 -27.92
C GLY A 94 13.12 -2.61 -27.49
N GLU A 95 13.99 -1.66 -27.83
CA GLU A 95 13.78 -0.25 -27.50
C GLU A 95 12.49 0.27 -28.14
N ALA A 96 11.57 0.76 -27.31
CA ALA A 96 10.28 1.26 -27.76
C ALA A 96 9.73 2.33 -26.82
N SER A 97 8.84 3.17 -27.37
CA SER A 97 8.10 4.16 -26.61
C SER A 97 6.71 3.64 -26.27
N TYR A 98 6.29 3.80 -25.02
CA TYR A 98 4.99 3.40 -24.51
C TYR A 98 4.24 4.64 -24.05
N GLU A 99 2.99 4.75 -24.48
CA GLU A 99 2.04 5.77 -24.06
C GLU A 99 1.00 5.12 -23.15
N PHE A 100 0.98 5.56 -21.89
CA PHE A 100 -0.02 5.18 -20.91
C PHE A 100 -1.16 6.17 -20.94
N THR A 101 -2.39 5.68 -20.99
CA THR A 101 -3.63 6.46 -20.88
C THR A 101 -4.47 5.87 -19.75
N LEU A 102 -4.78 6.69 -18.74
CA LEU A 102 -5.61 6.31 -17.60
C LEU A 102 -7.02 6.87 -17.79
N ARG A 103 -8.04 6.02 -17.62
CA ARG A 103 -9.45 6.37 -17.58
C ARG A 103 -10.07 5.87 -16.29
N VAL A 104 -10.97 6.64 -15.71
CA VAL A 104 -11.74 6.20 -14.54
C VAL A 104 -13.02 5.60 -15.09
N ASP A 105 -13.25 4.32 -14.80
CA ASP A 105 -14.39 3.56 -15.35
C ASP A 105 -15.56 3.48 -14.35
N ASP A 106 -15.25 3.33 -13.06
CA ASP A 106 -16.26 3.02 -12.05
C ASP A 106 -16.53 4.16 -11.05
N GLU A 107 -17.79 4.23 -10.65
CA GLU A 107 -18.35 5.20 -9.71
C GLU A 107 -18.15 4.68 -8.29
N LEU A 108 -17.40 5.41 -7.46
CA LEU A 108 -17.74 5.37 -6.04
C LEU A 108 -19.20 5.80 -5.95
N SER A 109 -20.04 5.02 -5.27
CA SER A 109 -21.50 5.20 -5.18
C SER A 109 -21.95 6.63 -4.83
N ASP A 110 -21.06 7.42 -4.22
CA ASP A 110 -21.32 8.77 -3.72
C ASP A 110 -20.39 9.85 -4.30
N VAL A 111 -19.56 9.52 -5.31
CA VAL A 111 -18.59 10.47 -5.89
C VAL A 111 -18.67 10.47 -7.40
N ASP A 112 -18.92 11.66 -7.95
CA ASP A 112 -18.94 11.88 -9.39
C ASP A 112 -17.57 11.50 -10.03
N PRO A 113 -17.54 10.75 -11.15
CA PRO A 113 -16.31 10.34 -11.82
C PRO A 113 -15.37 11.49 -12.19
N ILE A 114 -15.91 12.70 -12.43
CA ILE A 114 -15.12 13.89 -12.73
C ILE A 114 -14.32 14.31 -11.50
N GLN A 115 -14.86 14.13 -10.29
CA GLN A 115 -14.11 14.39 -9.06
C GLN A 115 -12.97 13.40 -8.87
N ILE A 116 -13.21 12.10 -9.09
CA ILE A 116 -12.17 11.06 -9.01
C ILE A 116 -11.07 11.34 -10.04
N ARG A 117 -11.42 11.76 -11.25
CA ARG A 117 -10.45 12.12 -12.28
C ARG A 117 -9.54 13.28 -11.87
N ARG A 118 -10.00 14.21 -11.02
CA ARG A 118 -9.14 15.30 -10.50
C ARG A 118 -8.11 14.81 -9.49
N TRP A 119 -8.33 13.65 -8.88
CA TRP A 119 -7.36 13.03 -7.98
C TRP A 119 -6.16 12.45 -8.75
N LEU A 120 -6.33 12.12 -10.05
CA LEU A 120 -5.24 11.73 -10.93
C LEU A 120 -4.51 12.97 -11.48
N LYS A 121 -3.26 13.19 -11.05
CA LYS A 121 -2.47 14.35 -11.52
C LYS A 121 -2.01 14.24 -12.96
N SER A 122 -1.80 13.01 -13.44
CA SER A 122 -1.43 12.74 -14.83
C SER A 122 -2.30 11.62 -15.38
N THR A 123 -2.98 11.86 -16.49
CA THR A 123 -3.73 10.80 -17.17
C THR A 123 -2.91 10.16 -18.28
N ASN A 124 -1.96 10.90 -18.85
CA ASN A 124 -1.16 10.46 -19.98
C ASN A 124 0.32 10.59 -19.66
N LYS A 125 1.08 9.52 -19.91
CA LYS A 125 2.54 9.55 -19.77
C LYS A 125 3.18 8.76 -20.89
N GLN A 126 4.18 9.35 -21.53
CA GLN A 126 5.02 8.66 -22.49
C GLN A 126 6.36 8.30 -21.84
N VAL A 127 6.81 7.06 -22.02
CA VAL A 127 8.10 6.59 -21.52
C VAL A 127 8.78 5.76 -22.59
N THR A 128 10.09 5.96 -22.76
CA THR A 128 10.91 5.11 -23.61
C THR A 128 11.63 4.10 -22.73
N ILE A 129 11.55 2.82 -23.09
CA ILE A 129 12.09 1.71 -22.30
C ILE A 129 13.15 0.99 -23.13
N ALA A 130 14.32 0.83 -22.52
CA ALA A 130 15.42 0.07 -23.09
C ALA A 130 15.16 -1.44 -22.94
N PRO A 131 15.68 -2.28 -23.85
CA PRO A 131 15.54 -3.73 -23.71
C PRO A 131 16.22 -4.22 -22.42
N GLY A 132 15.49 -5.00 -21.62
CA GLY A 132 15.97 -5.55 -20.35
C GLY A 132 15.83 -4.61 -19.14
N ASP A 133 15.30 -3.40 -19.31
CA ASP A 133 14.86 -2.57 -18.19
C ASP A 133 13.56 -3.13 -17.61
N GLU A 134 13.59 -3.50 -16.33
CA GLU A 134 12.42 -4.01 -15.60
C GLU A 134 12.01 -3.09 -14.45
N GLU A 135 12.61 -1.90 -14.35
CA GLU A 135 12.35 -1.00 -13.25
C GLU A 135 10.87 -0.56 -13.21
N PRO A 136 10.22 -0.57 -12.04
CA PRO A 136 8.84 -0.15 -11.91
C PRO A 136 8.72 1.36 -12.20
N LEU A 137 7.93 1.69 -13.22
CA LEU A 137 7.67 3.04 -13.65
C LEU A 137 6.52 3.64 -12.85
N LYS A 138 6.75 4.82 -12.28
CA LYS A 138 5.69 5.64 -11.68
C LYS A 138 4.88 6.31 -12.78
N ILE A 139 3.68 5.82 -13.08
CA ILE A 139 2.86 6.29 -14.21
C ILE A 139 2.10 7.56 -13.82
N SER A 140 1.36 7.48 -12.71
CA SER A 140 0.56 8.60 -12.22
C SER A 140 0.51 8.63 -10.71
N ARG A 141 0.38 9.84 -10.17
CA ARG A 141 0.13 10.10 -8.77
C ARG A 141 -1.37 10.24 -8.54
N PHE A 142 -1.88 9.51 -7.56
CA PHE A 142 -3.27 9.55 -7.13
C PHE A 142 -3.38 10.28 -5.79
N GLU A 143 -3.81 11.54 -5.85
CA GLU A 143 -3.97 12.44 -4.71
C GLU A 143 -5.41 12.42 -4.21
N ILE A 144 -5.65 11.60 -3.20
CA ILE A 144 -6.96 11.40 -2.61
C ILE A 144 -7.17 12.41 -1.47
N PRO A 145 -8.24 13.22 -1.50
CA PRO A 145 -8.52 14.17 -0.45
C PRO A 145 -9.00 13.47 0.83
N ASN A 146 -8.80 14.12 1.96
CA ASN A 146 -9.03 13.58 3.31
C ASN A 146 -10.50 13.24 3.56
N ASN A 147 -11.39 13.95 2.86
CA ASN A 147 -12.84 13.78 2.94
C ASN A 147 -13.38 12.75 1.94
N ALA A 148 -12.53 12.06 1.18
CA ALA A 148 -13.00 11.04 0.25
C ALA A 148 -13.75 9.91 1.00
N PRO A 149 -14.86 9.41 0.43
CA PRO A 149 -15.54 8.25 0.97
C PRO A 149 -14.71 6.98 0.78
N GLU A 150 -15.00 5.97 1.59
CA GLU A 150 -14.44 4.63 1.41
C GLU A 150 -15.22 3.90 0.32
N GLY A 151 -14.54 3.04 -0.44
CA GLY A 151 -15.16 2.35 -1.57
C GLY A 151 -14.15 1.76 -2.53
N ASN A 152 -14.64 1.15 -3.61
CA ASN A 152 -13.79 0.63 -4.67
C ASN A 152 -13.71 1.65 -5.80
N VAL A 153 -12.53 1.84 -6.37
CA VAL A 153 -12.31 2.62 -7.59
C VAL A 153 -11.76 1.67 -8.65
N ALA A 154 -12.37 1.67 -9.83
CA ALA A 154 -11.82 1.00 -10.99
C ALA A 154 -11.20 2.03 -11.94
N ILE A 155 -9.92 1.83 -12.26
CA ILE A 155 -9.16 2.68 -13.18
C ILE A 155 -8.73 1.83 -14.35
N ASP A 156 -9.27 2.12 -15.52
CA ASP A 156 -8.81 1.54 -16.77
C ASP A 156 -7.47 2.14 -17.19
N ILE A 157 -6.53 1.26 -17.51
CA ILE A 157 -5.26 1.66 -18.09
C ILE A 157 -5.13 1.07 -19.49
N GLU A 158 -4.91 1.94 -20.46
CA GLU A 158 -4.56 1.59 -21.83
C GLU A 158 -3.08 1.92 -22.04
N VAL A 159 -2.31 0.95 -22.54
CA VAL A 159 -0.92 1.16 -22.93
C VAL A 159 -0.77 0.89 -24.41
N ARG A 160 -0.33 1.90 -25.13
CA ARG A 160 -0.04 1.84 -26.56
C ARG A 160 1.46 1.89 -26.77
N LYS A 161 1.96 1.04 -27.65
CA LYS A 161 3.37 1.06 -28.07
C LYS A 161 3.47 1.87 -29.35
N SER A 162 4.25 2.94 -29.30
CA SER A 162 4.60 3.76 -30.46
C SER A 162 5.92 3.26 -31.03
N GLY A 163 5.82 2.50 -32.12
CA GLY A 163 6.95 1.97 -32.89
C GLY A 163 6.86 2.39 -34.36
N ALA A 164 7.81 1.93 -35.18
CA ALA A 164 8.04 2.31 -36.58
C ALA A 164 6.91 1.93 -37.57
N GLY A 165 5.67 2.36 -37.31
CA GLY A 165 4.57 2.32 -38.26
C GLY A 165 3.15 2.21 -37.71
N ALA A 166 2.93 1.93 -36.41
CA ALA A 166 1.58 1.84 -35.84
C ALA A 166 1.55 2.03 -34.31
N ASN A 167 0.54 2.76 -33.82
CA ASN A 167 0.18 2.82 -32.41
C ASN A 167 -0.64 1.58 -32.04
N ASN A 168 0.05 0.49 -31.71
CA ASN A 168 -0.61 -0.76 -31.35
C ASN A 168 -0.99 -0.76 -29.86
N LEU A 169 -2.24 -1.12 -29.56
CA LEU A 169 -2.67 -1.38 -28.19
C LEU A 169 -1.97 -2.65 -27.70
N VAL A 170 -1.11 -2.52 -26.69
CA VAL A 170 -0.33 -3.64 -26.11
C VAL A 170 -1.00 -4.16 -24.84
N TYR A 171 -1.64 -3.27 -24.10
CA TYR A 171 -2.25 -3.62 -22.82
C TYR A 171 -3.50 -2.77 -22.59
N SER A 172 -4.58 -3.40 -22.15
CA SER A 172 -5.78 -2.74 -21.66
C SER A 172 -6.38 -3.57 -20.55
N ARG A 173 -6.41 -3.02 -19.34
CA ARG A 173 -6.97 -3.68 -18.14
C ARG A 173 -7.54 -2.65 -17.18
N THR A 174 -8.57 -3.07 -16.47
CA THR A 174 -9.11 -2.37 -15.31
C THR A 174 -8.27 -2.71 -14.08
N LEU A 175 -7.81 -1.68 -13.38
CA LEU A 175 -7.09 -1.77 -12.12
C LEU A 175 -8.08 -1.49 -10.99
N SER A 176 -8.21 -2.42 -10.05
CA SER A 176 -9.13 -2.28 -8.92
C SER A 176 -8.39 -1.81 -7.67
N TYR A 177 -8.85 -0.70 -7.11
CA TYR A 177 -8.33 -0.12 -5.88
C TYR A 177 -9.42 -0.02 -4.82
N GLN A 178 -9.06 -0.23 -3.56
CA GLN A 178 -9.97 -0.09 -2.43
C GLN A 178 -9.53 1.09 -1.55
N MET A 179 -10.34 2.13 -1.52
CA MET A 179 -10.15 3.29 -0.65
C MET A 179 -10.57 2.94 0.78
N THR A 180 -9.61 2.92 1.70
CA THR A 180 -9.85 2.61 3.11
C THR A 180 -9.24 3.70 3.97
N ARG A 181 -9.92 4.16 5.02
CA ARG A 181 -9.30 5.07 5.99
C ARG A 181 -8.37 4.28 6.90
N LYS A 182 -7.25 4.90 7.27
CA LYS A 182 -6.26 4.31 8.19
C LYS A 182 -6.84 3.88 9.55
N GLY A 183 -8.08 4.26 9.89
CA GLY A 183 -8.72 3.98 11.17
C GLY A 183 -9.22 2.55 11.37
N ALA A 184 -9.63 1.82 10.33
CA ALA A 184 -10.33 0.53 10.52
C ALA A 184 -9.39 -0.64 10.89
N ILE A 185 -8.15 -0.65 10.40
CA ILE A 185 -7.17 -1.72 10.68
C ILE A 185 -6.41 -1.46 11.99
N ARG A 186 -6.43 -0.21 12.48
CA ARG A 186 -5.67 0.23 13.65
C ARG A 186 -6.18 -0.31 14.99
N SER A 187 -7.40 -0.85 15.08
CA SER A 187 -8.01 -1.25 16.38
C SER A 187 -7.92 -2.74 16.69
N ILE A 188 -7.51 -3.58 15.74
CA ILE A 188 -7.54 -5.04 15.89
C ILE A 188 -6.12 -5.64 16.04
N LEU A 189 -5.10 -5.00 15.46
CA LEU A 189 -3.72 -5.53 15.46
C LEU A 189 -2.76 -4.78 16.41
N CYS A 190 -3.09 -3.54 16.76
CA CYS A 190 -2.50 -2.78 17.86
C CYS A 190 -3.66 -2.35 18.79
#